data_AF-A0A7L5BD97-F1
#
_entry.id   AF-A0A7L5BD97-F1
#
_cell.length_a   1.000
_cell.length_b   1.000
_cell.length_c   1.000
_cell.angle_alpha   90.00
_cell.angle_beta   90.00
_cell.angle_gamma   90.00
#
_symmetry.space_group_name_H-M   'P 1'
#
loop_
_entity.id
_entity.type
_entity.pdbx_description
1 polymer ?
#
loop_
_entity_poly.entity_id
_entity_poly.type
_entity_poly.pdbx_seq_one_letter_code
_entity_poly.pdbx_strand_id
1 'polypeptide(L)'
;MTALEEIKKALEGVGPLKVEFTPDCDEFNAIIAPINEDYDGTFFTVIGCGDKQDKLGGFMAIAVNAMPELLSTLESLQRENDILRASRDGYAKQRDEILRLYDEERISCIREAKLATDMATDCNDAQARAEAAEAEVKRLEDVIEPFRAVSKDWVDENGWTDVACQNDRIVEWFGPSDFRALASTGGEHHAE
;
A
#
# COMPACT_ATOMS: atom_id res chain seq x y z
N MET A 1 5.05 -31.08 -25.47
CA MET A 1 3.83 -31.61 -26.11
C MET A 1 2.81 -31.77 -25.02
N THR A 2 1.67 -31.10 -25.11
CA THR A 2 0.57 -31.30 -24.15
C THR A 2 -0.21 -32.56 -24.52
N ALA A 3 -0.91 -33.18 -23.55
CA ALA A 3 -1.76 -34.34 -23.84
C ALA A 3 -2.81 -34.05 -24.94
N LEU A 4 -3.23 -32.78 -25.06
CA LEU A 4 -4.18 -32.34 -26.07
C LEU A 4 -3.58 -32.31 -27.48
N GLU A 5 -2.32 -31.89 -27.61
CA GLU A 5 -1.58 -31.91 -28.88
C GLU A 5 -1.36 -33.34 -29.38
N GLU A 6 -1.10 -34.29 -28.47
CA GLU A 6 -0.95 -35.71 -28.82
C GLU A 6 -2.26 -36.31 -29.34
N ILE A 7 -3.40 -35.98 -28.70
CA ILE A 7 -4.73 -36.42 -29.14
C ILE A 7 -5.09 -35.82 -30.50
N LYS A 8 -4.83 -34.53 -30.70
CA LYS A 8 -5.08 -33.84 -31.98
C LYS A 8 -4.27 -34.46 -33.12
N LYS A 9 -2.98 -34.69 -32.90
CA LYS A 9 -2.10 -35.35 -33.88
C LYS A 9 -2.55 -36.77 -34.20
N ALA A 10 -3.03 -37.51 -33.20
CA ALA A 10 -3.59 -38.84 -33.40
C ALA A 10 -4.86 -38.80 -34.28
N LEU A 11 -5.73 -37.80 -34.08
CA LEU A 11 -6.97 -37.64 -34.85
C LEU A 11 -6.73 -37.13 -36.27
N GLU A 12 -5.80 -36.20 -36.47
CA GLU A 12 -5.40 -35.73 -37.81
C GLU A 12 -4.86 -36.89 -38.67
N GLY A 13 -4.23 -37.90 -38.06
CA GLY A 13 -3.77 -39.10 -38.75
C GLY A 13 -4.87 -40.10 -39.14
N VAL A 14 -6.05 -40.03 -38.51
CA VAL A 14 -7.19 -40.92 -38.79
C VAL A 14 -8.11 -40.32 -39.86
N GLY A 15 -8.25 -39.00 -39.90
CA GLY A 15 -9.18 -38.33 -40.80
C GLY A 15 -10.66 -38.60 -40.46
N PRO A 16 -11.60 -38.01 -41.22
CA PRO A 16 -13.02 -38.25 -41.01
C PRO A 16 -13.37 -39.70 -41.34
N LEU A 17 -14.20 -40.32 -40.49
CA LEU A 17 -14.64 -41.69 -40.67
C LEU A 17 -16.01 -41.73 -41.36
N LYS A 18 -16.17 -42.69 -42.27
CA LYS A 18 -17.43 -43.10 -42.87
C LYS A 18 -17.76 -44.51 -42.43
N VAL A 19 -19.06 -44.77 -42.29
CA VAL A 19 -19.58 -46.11 -42.06
C VAL A 19 -20.16 -46.62 -43.36
N GLU A 20 -19.68 -47.79 -43.80
CA GLU A 20 -20.22 -48.52 -44.93
C GLU A 20 -20.81 -49.83 -44.43
N PHE A 21 -21.98 -50.17 -44.97
CA PHE A 21 -22.70 -51.39 -44.60
C PHE A 21 -22.57 -52.38 -45.75
N THR A 22 -21.91 -53.51 -45.50
CA THR A 22 -21.80 -54.59 -46.48
C THR A 22 -22.82 -55.69 -46.15
N PRO A 23 -23.71 -56.04 -47.10
CA PRO A 23 -24.56 -57.21 -46.94
C PRO A 23 -23.74 -58.45 -47.29
N ASP A 24 -23.31 -59.21 -46.29
CA ASP A 24 -22.63 -60.49 -46.53
C ASP A 24 -23.39 -61.63 -45.85
N CYS A 25 -24.12 -62.41 -46.66
CA CYS A 25 -24.59 -63.77 -46.41
C CYS A 25 -25.06 -64.12 -44.97
N ASP A 26 -26.07 -63.42 -44.45
CA ASP A 26 -26.74 -63.61 -43.15
C ASP A 26 -26.19 -62.79 -41.96
N GLU A 27 -25.09 -62.03 -42.13
CA GLU A 27 -24.55 -61.12 -41.12
C GLU A 27 -24.38 -59.69 -41.69
N PHE A 28 -24.89 -58.68 -40.98
CA PHE A 28 -24.70 -57.27 -41.36
C PHE A 28 -23.41 -56.77 -40.72
N ASN A 29 -22.37 -56.52 -41.52
CA ASN A 29 -21.13 -55.94 -41.02
C ASN A 29 -21.14 -54.42 -41.21
N ALA A 30 -20.84 -53.68 -40.14
CA ALA A 30 -20.57 -52.26 -40.22
C ALA A 30 -19.05 -52.05 -40.32
N ILE A 31 -18.61 -51.58 -41.49
CA ILE A 31 -17.22 -51.25 -41.77
C ILE A 31 -17.03 -49.76 -41.49
N ILE A 32 -16.17 -49.45 -40.52
CA ILE A 32 -15.78 -48.06 -40.24
C ILE A 32 -14.41 -47.83 -40.85
N ALA A 33 -14.34 -46.95 -41.84
CA ALA A 33 -13.13 -46.63 -42.58
C ALA A 33 -12.98 -45.11 -42.77
N PRO A 34 -11.75 -44.60 -42.90
CA PRO A 34 -11.50 -43.21 -43.27
C PRO A 34 -12.10 -42.88 -44.62
N ILE A 35 -12.54 -41.64 -44.80
CA ILE A 35 -12.90 -41.08 -46.11
C ILE A 35 -11.60 -40.73 -46.84
N ASN A 36 -10.81 -41.72 -47.20
CA ASN A 36 -9.63 -41.56 -48.03
C ASN A 36 -9.64 -42.64 -49.10
N GLU A 37 -9.73 -42.25 -50.37
CA GLU A 37 -9.80 -43.16 -51.52
C GLU A 37 -8.53 -44.01 -51.68
N ASP A 38 -7.40 -43.58 -51.09
CA ASP A 38 -6.12 -44.29 -51.13
C ASP A 38 -5.92 -45.27 -49.95
N TYR A 39 -6.90 -45.40 -49.04
CA TYR A 39 -6.80 -46.25 -47.86
C TYR A 39 -7.56 -47.58 -48.04
N ASP A 40 -6.85 -48.63 -48.48
CA ASP A 40 -7.39 -49.97 -48.75
C ASP A 40 -7.52 -50.84 -47.47
N GLY A 41 -7.89 -50.23 -46.34
CA GLY A 41 -7.90 -50.88 -45.03
C GLY A 41 -9.17 -50.59 -44.21
N THR A 42 -9.65 -51.60 -43.49
CA THR A 42 -10.71 -51.41 -42.47
C THR A 42 -10.08 -51.03 -41.14
N PHE A 43 -10.48 -49.89 -40.55
CA PHE A 43 -9.97 -49.47 -39.24
C PHE A 43 -10.63 -50.27 -38.10
N PHE A 44 -11.94 -50.46 -38.19
CA PHE A 44 -12.72 -51.27 -37.27
C PHE A 44 -13.85 -51.97 -38.01
N THR A 45 -13.98 -53.28 -37.83
CA THR A 45 -15.16 -54.05 -38.22
C THR A 45 -15.99 -54.31 -36.98
N VAL A 46 -17.22 -53.79 -36.94
CA VAL A 46 -18.18 -54.17 -35.91
C VAL A 46 -18.93 -55.38 -36.46
N ILE A 47 -18.59 -56.57 -35.94
CA ILE A 47 -19.16 -57.86 -36.38
C ILE A 47 -20.27 -58.29 -35.42
N GLY A 48 -21.43 -58.65 -35.96
CA GLY A 48 -22.52 -59.33 -35.26
C GLY A 48 -23.87 -59.22 -35.99
N CYS A 49 -24.95 -59.63 -35.31
CA CYS A 49 -26.25 -59.79 -35.96
C CYS A 49 -27.23 -58.63 -35.63
N GLY A 50 -27.55 -57.81 -36.64
CA GLY A 50 -28.80 -57.02 -36.73
C GLY A 50 -28.73 -55.51 -36.42
N ASP A 51 -29.88 -54.84 -36.51
CA ASP A 51 -30.11 -53.36 -36.48
C ASP A 51 -29.42 -52.55 -35.36
N LYS A 52 -28.97 -53.20 -34.29
CA LYS A 52 -28.31 -52.53 -33.16
C LYS A 52 -26.86 -52.17 -33.46
N GLN A 53 -26.20 -52.86 -34.39
CA GLN A 53 -24.81 -52.60 -34.75
C GLN A 53 -24.65 -51.46 -35.75
N ASP A 54 -25.58 -51.31 -36.68
CA ASP A 54 -25.58 -50.18 -37.60
C ASP A 54 -25.67 -48.85 -36.85
N LYS A 55 -26.48 -48.84 -35.79
CA LYS A 55 -26.59 -47.71 -34.87
C LYS A 55 -25.28 -47.48 -34.11
N LEU A 56 -24.62 -48.55 -33.64
CA LEU A 56 -23.35 -48.44 -32.92
C LEU A 56 -22.23 -47.88 -33.81
N GLY A 57 -22.07 -48.40 -35.02
CA GLY A 57 -21.09 -47.89 -35.99
C GLY A 57 -21.35 -46.43 -36.37
N GLY A 58 -22.62 -46.08 -36.59
CA GLY A 58 -23.05 -44.69 -36.81
C GLY A 58 -22.71 -43.77 -35.64
N PHE A 59 -22.96 -44.20 -34.40
CA PHE A 59 -22.58 -43.42 -33.22
C PHE A 59 -21.07 -43.26 -33.08
N MET A 60 -20.27 -44.29 -33.39
CA MET A 60 -18.81 -44.20 -33.35
C MET A 60 -18.27 -43.20 -34.39
N ALA A 61 -18.76 -43.24 -35.63
CA ALA A 61 -18.33 -42.30 -36.66
C ALA A 61 -18.74 -40.85 -36.32
N ILE A 62 -19.97 -40.63 -35.83
CA ILE A 62 -20.41 -39.32 -35.36
C ILE A 62 -19.52 -38.83 -34.20
N ALA A 63 -19.23 -39.69 -33.23
CA ALA A 63 -18.38 -39.34 -32.10
C ALA A 63 -16.97 -38.95 -32.55
N VAL A 64 -16.36 -39.74 -33.45
CA VAL A 64 -15.01 -39.45 -33.97
C VAL A 64 -14.98 -38.17 -34.79
N ASN A 65 -15.99 -37.94 -35.63
CA ASN A 65 -16.07 -36.75 -36.46
C ASN A 65 -16.37 -35.47 -35.65
N ALA A 66 -16.98 -35.58 -34.46
CA ALA A 66 -17.20 -34.45 -33.56
C ALA A 66 -15.98 -34.12 -32.67
N MET A 67 -15.02 -35.05 -32.51
CA MET A 67 -13.84 -34.85 -31.66
C MET A 67 -12.98 -33.63 -32.04
N PRO A 68 -12.72 -33.31 -33.33
CA PRO A 68 -11.95 -32.13 -33.70
C PRO A 68 -12.57 -30.80 -33.20
N GLU A 69 -13.89 -30.66 -33.29
CA GLU A 69 -14.60 -29.47 -32.80
C GLU A 69 -14.55 -29.37 -31.27
N LEU A 70 -14.71 -30.49 -30.56
CA LEU A 70 -14.58 -30.56 -29.11
C LEU A 70 -13.16 -30.19 -28.66
N LEU A 71 -12.13 -30.67 -29.36
CA LEU A 71 -10.74 -30.33 -29.07
C LEU A 71 -10.47 -28.85 -29.31
N SER A 72 -10.96 -28.28 -30.40
CA SER A 72 -10.84 -26.84 -30.67
C SER A 72 -11.49 -26.01 -29.58
N THR A 73 -12.68 -26.42 -29.12
CA THR A 73 -13.38 -25.78 -28.00
C THR A 73 -12.56 -25.87 -26.70
N LEU A 74 -12.00 -27.05 -26.42
CA LEU A 74 -11.18 -27.26 -25.22
C LEU A 74 -9.88 -26.43 -25.25
N GLU A 75 -9.20 -26.34 -26.40
CA GLU A 75 -8.05 -25.44 -26.61
C GLU A 75 -8.41 -23.97 -26.35
N SER A 76 -9.60 -23.55 -26.83
CA SER A 76 -10.09 -22.18 -26.63
C SER A 76 -10.36 -21.89 -25.15
N LEU A 77 -11.06 -22.79 -24.47
CA LEU A 77 -11.35 -22.66 -23.04
C LEU A 77 -10.08 -22.71 -22.19
N GLN A 78 -9.10 -23.51 -22.57
CA GLN A 78 -7.81 -23.55 -21.87
C GLN A 78 -7.07 -22.21 -21.98
N ARG A 79 -7.03 -21.62 -23.18
CA ARG A 79 -6.47 -20.27 -23.39
C ARG A 79 -7.19 -19.21 -22.57
N GLU A 80 -8.52 -19.25 -22.55
CA GLU A 80 -9.33 -18.32 -21.75
C GLU A 80 -9.05 -18.50 -20.25
N ASN A 81 -8.93 -19.74 -19.76
CA ASN A 81 -8.61 -20.01 -18.37
C ASN A 81 -7.23 -19.44 -17.98
N ASP A 82 -6.24 -19.56 -18.85
CA ASP A 82 -4.90 -19.02 -18.62
C ASP A 82 -4.91 -17.49 -18.57
N ILE A 83 -5.68 -16.83 -19.44
CA ILE A 83 -5.89 -15.37 -19.41
C ILE A 83 -6.57 -14.96 -18.10
N LEU A 84 -7.61 -15.66 -17.69
CA LEU A 84 -8.33 -15.36 -16.44
C LEU A 84 -7.46 -15.57 -15.21
N ARG A 85 -6.61 -16.60 -15.18
CA ARG A 85 -5.63 -16.82 -14.11
C ARG A 85 -4.63 -15.67 -14.03
N ALA A 86 -4.07 -15.26 -15.16
CA ALA A 86 -3.14 -14.13 -15.22
C ALA A 86 -3.82 -12.83 -14.76
N SER A 87 -5.07 -12.59 -15.17
CA SER A 87 -5.86 -11.43 -14.75
C SER A 87 -6.13 -11.44 -13.24
N ARG A 88 -6.58 -12.57 -12.69
CA ARG A 88 -6.79 -12.77 -11.24
C ARG A 88 -5.52 -12.48 -10.45
N ASP A 89 -4.38 -13.00 -10.90
CA ASP A 89 -3.10 -12.80 -10.22
C ASP A 89 -2.65 -11.33 -10.31
N GLY A 90 -2.97 -10.64 -11.40
CA GLY A 90 -2.81 -9.19 -11.52
C GLY A 90 -3.63 -8.42 -10.49
N TYR A 91 -4.92 -8.73 -10.34
CA TYR A 91 -5.78 -8.10 -9.34
C TYR A 91 -5.33 -8.39 -7.90
N ALA A 92 -4.86 -9.61 -7.62
CA ALA A 92 -4.31 -9.95 -6.32
C ALA A 92 -3.10 -9.08 -5.97
N LYS A 93 -2.16 -8.90 -6.91
CA LYS A 93 -1.00 -8.01 -6.73
C LYS A 93 -1.41 -6.55 -6.51
N GLN A 94 -2.37 -6.06 -7.28
CA GLN A 94 -2.88 -4.69 -7.12
C GLN A 94 -3.53 -4.48 -5.75
N ARG A 95 -4.36 -5.44 -5.31
CA ARG A 95 -4.96 -5.41 -3.98
C ARG A 95 -3.89 -5.36 -2.89
N ASP A 96 -2.89 -6.23 -2.98
CA ASP A 96 -1.84 -6.32 -1.97
C ASP A 96 -0.99 -5.03 -1.92
N GLU A 97 -0.74 -4.40 -3.07
CA GLU A 97 -0.06 -3.11 -3.14
C GLU A 97 -0.89 -1.96 -2.54
N ILE A 98 -2.20 -1.93 -2.83
CA ILE A 98 -3.10 -0.93 -2.22
C ILE A 98 -3.13 -1.07 -0.70
N LEU A 99 -3.18 -2.30 -0.19
CA LEU A 99 -3.15 -2.55 1.26
C LEU A 99 -1.82 -2.08 1.87
N ARG A 100 -0.69 -2.34 1.21
CA ARG A 100 0.63 -1.86 1.65
C ARG A 100 0.67 -0.34 1.75
N LEU A 101 0.21 0.36 0.71
CA LEU A 101 0.19 1.82 0.68
C LEU A 101 -0.75 2.40 1.75
N TYR A 102 -1.91 1.79 1.95
CA TYR A 102 -2.84 2.20 3.00
C TYR A 102 -2.23 2.05 4.40
N ASP A 103 -1.54 0.94 4.67
CA ASP A 103 -0.87 0.73 5.95
C ASP A 103 0.26 1.75 6.18
N GLU A 104 1.02 2.08 5.14
CA GLU A 104 2.07 3.12 5.20
C GLU A 104 1.48 4.50 5.50
N GLU A 105 0.42 4.89 4.79
CA GLU A 105 -0.28 6.16 5.01
C GLU A 105 -0.88 6.21 6.42
N ARG A 106 -1.53 5.14 6.87
CA ARG A 106 -2.08 5.02 8.22
C ARG A 106 -1.01 5.21 9.30
N ILE A 107 0.16 4.60 9.12
CA ILE A 107 1.29 4.76 10.06
C ILE A 107 1.78 6.22 10.06
N SER A 108 1.84 6.87 8.89
CA SER A 108 2.22 8.28 8.78
C SER A 108 1.23 9.19 9.52
N CYS A 109 -0.07 9.02 9.28
CA CYS A 109 -1.11 9.81 9.95
C CYS A 109 -1.07 9.64 11.48
N ILE A 110 -0.85 8.42 11.98
CA ILE A 110 -0.70 8.18 13.43
C ILE A 110 0.51 8.94 13.99
N ARG A 111 1.63 8.94 13.26
CA ARG A 111 2.84 9.67 13.68
C ARG A 111 2.62 11.18 13.70
N GLU A 112 1.98 11.73 12.67
CA GLU A 112 1.67 13.16 12.58
C GLU A 112 0.69 13.59 13.68
N ALA A 113 -0.35 12.80 13.93
CA ALA A 113 -1.30 13.07 15.01
C ALA A 113 -0.61 13.07 16.38
N LYS A 114 0.33 12.15 16.61
CA LYS A 114 1.12 12.12 17.84
C LYS A 114 1.99 13.38 17.96
N LEU A 115 2.71 13.74 16.90
CA LEU A 115 3.54 14.94 16.89
C LEU A 115 2.71 16.21 17.17
N ALA A 116 1.53 16.34 16.55
CA ALA A 116 0.64 17.47 16.78
C ALA A 116 0.14 17.52 18.24
N THR A 117 -0.13 16.37 18.85
CA THR A 117 -0.54 16.28 20.26
C THR A 117 0.60 16.68 21.21
N ASP A 118 1.82 16.21 20.93
CA ASP A 118 3.00 16.55 21.71
C ASP A 118 3.28 18.06 21.60
N MET A 119 3.25 18.62 20.38
CA MET A 119 3.40 20.07 20.16
C MET A 119 2.31 20.90 20.86
N ALA A 120 1.05 20.44 20.85
CA ALA A 120 -0.02 21.14 21.54
C ALA A 120 0.20 21.16 23.06
N THR A 121 0.73 20.07 23.61
CA THR A 121 1.11 19.98 25.02
C THR A 121 2.23 20.96 25.36
N ASP A 122 3.30 20.98 24.56
CA ASP A 122 4.41 21.91 24.72
C ASP A 122 3.97 23.38 24.63
N CYS A 123 3.07 23.69 23.70
CA CYS A 123 2.49 25.04 23.58
C CYS A 123 1.70 25.45 24.81
N ASN A 124 0.87 24.54 25.35
CA ASN A 124 0.11 24.81 26.57
C ASN A 124 1.03 25.05 27.77
N ASP A 125 2.09 24.25 27.91
CA ASP A 125 3.08 24.41 28.98
C ASP A 125 3.88 25.71 28.84
N ALA A 126 4.22 26.10 27.61
CA ALA A 126 4.86 27.38 27.34
C ALA A 126 3.93 28.55 27.68
N GLN A 127 2.65 28.46 27.33
CA GLN A 127 1.65 29.48 27.65
C GLN A 127 1.47 29.60 29.17
N ALA A 128 1.33 28.49 29.89
CA ALA A 128 1.21 28.51 31.35
C ALA A 128 2.42 29.15 32.03
N ARG A 129 3.64 28.90 31.51
CA ARG A 129 4.86 29.57 32.00
C ARG A 129 4.89 31.06 31.69
N ALA A 130 4.41 31.46 30.51
CA ALA A 130 4.31 32.87 30.14
C ALA A 130 3.31 33.60 31.05
N GLU A 131 2.12 33.04 31.27
CA GLU A 131 1.11 33.59 32.18
C GLU A 131 1.64 33.73 33.62
N ALA A 132 2.38 32.72 34.11
CA ALA A 132 3.02 32.80 35.43
C ALA A 132 4.09 33.89 35.50
N ALA A 133 4.90 34.06 34.45
CA ALA A 133 5.91 35.11 34.37
C ALA A 133 5.27 36.51 34.30
N GLU A 134 4.21 36.69 33.52
CA GLU A 134 3.45 37.94 33.44
C GLU A 134 2.81 38.31 34.79
N ALA A 135 2.25 37.33 35.51
CA ALA A 135 1.71 37.54 36.84
C ALA A 135 2.80 37.97 37.84
N GLU A 136 3.99 37.38 37.77
CA GLU A 136 5.12 37.75 38.64
C GLU A 136 5.70 39.12 38.30
N VAL A 137 5.84 39.46 37.02
CA VAL A 137 6.24 40.81 36.58
C VAL A 137 5.26 41.84 37.12
N LYS A 138 3.95 41.61 36.95
CA LYS A 138 2.93 42.51 37.49
C LYS A 138 3.03 42.64 39.01
N ARG A 139 3.23 41.54 39.73
CA ARG A 139 3.42 41.56 41.19
C ARG A 139 4.65 42.40 41.58
N LEU A 140 5.75 42.26 40.86
CA LEU A 140 6.98 43.03 41.08
C LEU A 140 6.79 44.51 40.73
N GLU A 141 6.09 44.82 39.64
CA GLU A 141 5.72 46.18 39.27
C GLU A 141 4.87 46.84 40.35
N ASP A 142 3.84 46.16 40.87
CA ASP A 142 3.00 46.66 41.96
C ASP A 142 3.80 46.94 43.24
N VAL A 143 4.84 46.13 43.52
CA VAL A 143 5.75 46.34 44.66
C VAL A 143 6.68 47.53 44.44
N ILE A 144 7.14 47.76 43.21
CA ILE A 144 8.07 48.83 42.86
C ILE A 144 7.34 50.17 42.65
N GLU A 145 6.07 50.16 42.24
CA GLU A 145 5.31 51.37 41.89
C GLU A 145 5.32 52.47 42.97
N PRO A 146 5.19 52.17 44.29
CA PRO A 146 5.33 53.18 45.34
C PRO A 146 6.69 53.89 45.35
N PHE A 147 7.76 53.23 44.89
CA PHE A 147 9.11 53.79 44.79
C PHE A 147 9.34 54.59 43.51
N ARG A 148 8.50 54.44 42.48
CA ARG A 148 8.60 55.18 41.20
C ARG A 148 8.46 56.69 41.39
N ALA A 149 7.65 57.12 42.36
CA ALA A 149 7.52 58.54 42.71
C ALA A 149 8.79 59.10 43.38
N VAL A 150 9.47 58.29 44.20
CA VAL A 150 10.72 58.66 44.88
C VAL A 150 11.88 58.72 43.90
N SER A 151 11.93 57.81 42.92
CA SER A 151 13.03 57.76 41.93
C SER A 151 13.04 58.94 40.95
N LYS A 152 11.89 59.60 40.73
CA LYS A 152 11.76 60.70 39.75
C LYS A 152 12.57 61.94 40.12
N ASP A 153 12.78 62.18 41.40
CA ASP A 153 13.61 63.29 41.90
C ASP A 153 15.07 62.84 42.13
N TRP A 154 15.36 61.54 42.02
CA TRP A 154 16.64 60.93 42.40
C TRP A 154 17.48 60.45 41.21
N VAL A 155 16.89 60.38 40.02
CA VAL A 155 17.56 59.93 38.79
C VAL A 155 17.25 60.94 37.67
N ASP A 156 18.29 61.52 37.07
CA ASP A 156 18.20 62.38 35.90
C ASP A 156 18.72 61.66 34.64
N GLU A 157 18.83 62.40 33.53
CA GLU A 157 19.30 61.92 32.23
C GLU A 157 20.75 61.39 32.23
N ASN A 158 21.54 61.65 33.28
CA ASN A 158 22.89 61.15 33.49
C ASN A 158 23.00 60.06 34.57
N GLY A 159 21.87 59.59 35.12
CA GLY A 159 21.84 58.57 36.18
C GLY A 159 21.42 59.13 37.54
N TRP A 160 21.90 58.52 38.64
CA TRP A 160 21.55 58.98 40.00
C TRP A 160 22.06 60.42 40.24
N THR A 161 21.20 61.31 40.72
CA THR A 161 21.57 62.71 40.98
C THR A 161 22.48 62.80 42.21
N ASP A 162 23.46 63.73 42.18
CA ASP A 162 24.38 63.94 43.31
C ASP A 162 23.63 64.31 44.62
N VAL A 163 22.47 64.94 44.51
CA VAL A 163 21.61 65.29 45.66
C VAL A 163 20.96 64.05 46.29
N ALA A 164 20.55 63.06 45.48
CA ALA A 164 20.02 61.79 45.98
C ALA A 164 21.08 60.91 46.64
N CYS A 165 22.30 60.92 46.10
CA CYS A 165 23.44 60.22 46.69
C CYS A 165 23.92 60.84 48.02
N GLN A 166 23.63 62.12 48.28
CA GLN A 166 24.09 62.84 49.48
C GLN A 166 23.08 62.87 50.64
N ASN A 167 21.77 62.77 50.37
CA ASN A 167 20.75 63.05 51.39
C ASN A 167 20.08 61.84 52.02
N ASP A 168 20.30 60.61 51.56
CA ASP A 168 19.63 59.48 52.19
C ASP A 168 20.53 58.32 52.53
N ARG A 169 20.16 57.70 53.66
CA ARG A 169 20.70 56.53 54.33
C ARG A 169 20.56 55.25 53.46
N ILE A 170 20.71 55.36 52.15
CA ILE A 170 20.70 54.27 51.16
C ILE A 170 21.77 53.24 51.52
N VAL A 171 22.92 53.69 52.04
CA VAL A 171 23.99 52.84 52.60
C VAL A 171 23.54 52.07 53.86
N GLU A 172 22.48 52.50 54.54
CA GLU A 172 21.89 51.78 55.67
C GLU A 172 20.72 50.87 55.25
N TRP A 173 19.94 51.23 54.22
CA TRP A 173 18.78 50.45 53.75
C TRP A 173 19.19 49.16 53.02
N PHE A 174 20.27 49.19 52.25
CA PHE A 174 20.79 48.00 51.55
C PHE A 174 21.97 47.34 52.29
N GLY A 175 22.24 47.79 53.53
CA GLY A 175 23.50 47.53 54.24
C GLY A 175 24.69 48.17 53.51
N PRO A 176 25.94 48.02 54.00
CA PRO A 176 27.13 48.48 53.27
C PRO A 176 27.26 47.68 51.97
N SER A 177 26.54 48.09 50.93
CA SER A 177 26.44 47.34 49.68
C SER A 177 27.68 47.57 48.83
N ASP A 178 28.20 46.47 48.30
CA ASP A 178 29.29 46.31 47.34
C ASP A 178 29.11 47.06 45.99
N PHE A 179 28.25 48.08 45.91
CA PHE A 179 28.10 48.91 44.70
C PHE A 179 29.40 49.61 44.32
N ARG A 180 30.26 49.97 45.29
CA ARG A 180 31.61 50.49 45.01
C ARG A 180 32.59 49.42 44.54
N ALA A 181 32.39 48.15 44.89
CA ALA A 181 33.25 47.05 44.44
C ALA A 181 32.97 46.70 42.96
N LEU A 182 31.70 46.79 42.52
CA LEU A 182 31.32 46.53 41.12
C LEU A 182 31.75 47.65 40.15
N ALA A 183 31.80 48.91 40.60
CA ALA A 183 32.37 49.99 39.80
C ALA A 183 33.89 49.84 39.60
N SER A 184 34.58 49.07 40.46
CA SER A 184 36.02 48.82 40.38
C SER A 184 36.42 47.67 39.44
N THR A 185 35.46 46.87 38.92
CA THR A 185 35.75 45.82 37.92
C THR A 185 35.43 46.27 36.49
N GLY A 186 35.09 47.54 36.30
CA GLY A 186 34.97 48.17 34.99
C GLY A 186 36.34 48.44 34.38
N GLY A 187 36.96 47.43 33.79
CA GLY A 187 38.09 47.63 32.88
C GLY A 187 39.14 46.54 32.92
N GLU A 188 38.87 45.40 32.28
CA GLU A 188 39.89 44.65 31.54
C GLU A 188 39.20 43.73 30.52
N HIS A 189 39.05 44.28 29.31
CA HIS A 189 38.99 43.49 28.09
C HIS A 189 40.35 42.83 27.87
N HIS A 190 40.41 41.51 27.73
CA HIS A 190 41.31 40.75 26.84
C HIS A 190 40.80 39.29 26.83
N ALA A 191 40.12 38.86 25.77
CA ALA A 191 40.70 38.25 24.57
C ALA A 191 41.44 36.94 24.88
N GLU A 192 40.76 35.81 24.68
CA GLU A 192 41.21 34.64 23.92
C GLU A 192 40.00 33.77 23.53
#